data_AF-A0A1F3BH84-F1
#
_entry.id   AF-A0A1F3BH84-F1
#
_cell.length_a   1.000
_cell.length_b   1.000
_cell.length_c   1.000
_cell.angle_alpha   90.00
_cell.angle_beta   90.00
_cell.angle_gamma   90.00
#
_symmetry.space_group_name_H-M   'P 1'
#
loop_
_entity.id
_entity.type
_entity.pdbx_description
1 polymer ?
#
loop_
_entity_poly.entity_id
_entity_poly.type
_entity_poly.pdbx_seq_one_letter_code
_entity_poly.pdbx_strand_id
1 'polypeptide(L)'
;MLDIEQIREVLPHRYPFLLVDRILDLVPEKSARGYKNVTINEEFFEGHFPGHAVMPGVLVCEAMAQVGGVLLLSMTGNQGKLAYFGGMDKVRFRRPVVPGDTLVTDVELIATRDNIGKVKAVARVDGEVAA
;
A
#
# COMPACT_ATOMS: atom_id res chain seq x y z
N MET A 1 12.05 -5.97 -8.43
CA MET A 1 11.43 -6.71 -7.31
C MET A 1 12.11 -6.29 -6.04
N LEU A 2 11.36 -5.89 -5.02
CA LEU A 2 11.91 -5.48 -3.71
C LEU A 2 11.35 -6.39 -2.60
N ASP A 3 12.23 -6.95 -1.78
CA ASP A 3 11.87 -7.64 -0.55
C ASP A 3 11.65 -6.66 0.63
N ILE A 4 11.36 -7.20 1.81
CA ILE A 4 11.02 -6.39 2.98
C ILE A 4 12.18 -5.52 3.48
N GLU A 5 13.43 -5.96 3.37
CA GLU A 5 14.57 -5.17 3.81
C GLU A 5 14.81 -4.01 2.85
N GLN A 6 14.70 -4.26 1.54
CA GLN A 6 14.76 -3.22 0.51
C GLN A 6 13.60 -2.22 0.63
N ILE A 7 12.39 -2.68 0.99
CA ILE A 7 11.26 -1.79 1.26
C ILE A 7 11.55 -0.89 2.47
N ARG A 8 12.19 -1.39 3.52
CA ARG A 8 12.54 -0.62 4.73
C ARG A 8 13.62 0.42 4.49
N GLU A 9 14.44 0.26 3.46
CA GLU A 9 15.41 1.28 3.01
C GLU A 9 14.70 2.45 2.30
N VAL A 10 13.60 2.16 1.58
CA VAL A 10 12.82 3.17 0.83
C VAL A 10 11.79 3.86 1.72
N LEU A 11 11.04 3.09 2.52
CA LEU A 11 9.97 3.57 3.37
C LEU A 11 10.45 3.73 4.82
N PRO A 12 10.07 4.83 5.51
CA PRO A 12 10.38 5.02 6.92
C PRO A 12 9.47 4.22 7.85
N HIS A 13 8.34 3.69 7.36
CA HIS A 13 7.36 2.93 8.14
C HIS A 13 7.99 1.68 8.78
N ARG A 14 7.58 1.38 10.02
CA ARG A 14 8.00 0.20 10.79
C ARG A 14 6.77 -0.41 11.46
N TYR A 15 6.94 -1.58 12.08
CA TYR A 15 5.87 -2.20 12.88
C TYR A 15 5.31 -1.18 13.90
N PRO A 16 3.97 -1.08 14.07
CA PRO A 16 2.92 -1.90 13.44
C PRO A 16 2.33 -1.35 12.13
N PHE A 17 3.00 -0.40 11.48
CA PHE A 17 2.43 0.40 10.39
C PHE A 17 3.15 0.28 9.05
N LEU A 18 4.04 -0.71 8.88
CA LEU A 18 4.56 -1.08 7.56
C LEU A 18 3.64 -2.16 6.97
N LEU A 19 2.88 -1.81 5.95
CA LEU A 19 1.76 -2.57 5.40
C LEU A 19 1.99 -3.02 3.95
N VAL A 20 3.26 -3.21 3.57
CA VAL A 20 3.67 -3.76 2.27
C VAL A 20 4.78 -4.78 2.53
N ASP A 21 4.54 -6.03 2.13
CA ASP A 21 5.48 -7.12 2.39
C ASP A 21 6.47 -7.32 1.24
N ARG A 22 6.05 -7.01 0.02
CA ARG A 22 6.86 -7.19 -1.20
C ARG A 22 6.39 -6.29 -2.33
N ILE A 23 7.34 -5.83 -3.15
CA ILE A 23 7.08 -5.20 -4.44
C ILE A 23 7.40 -6.20 -5.56
N LEU A 24 6.35 -6.60 -6.28
CA LEU A 24 6.39 -7.55 -7.40
C LEU A 24 6.95 -6.90 -8.67
N ASP A 25 6.55 -5.66 -8.94
CA ASP A 25 7.01 -4.91 -10.10
C ASP A 25 7.15 -3.44 -9.77
N LEU A 26 8.14 -2.78 -10.39
CA LEU A 26 8.41 -1.37 -10.22
C LEU A 26 8.98 -0.83 -11.52
N VAL A 27 8.17 -0.03 -12.21
CA VAL A 27 8.57 0.72 -13.40
C VAL A 27 8.70 2.19 -12.98
N PRO A 28 9.93 2.72 -12.87
CA PRO A 28 10.16 4.10 -12.46
C PRO A 28 9.30 5.09 -13.26
N GLU A 29 8.77 6.09 -12.57
CA GLU A 29 7.93 7.15 -13.15
C GLU A 29 6.64 6.67 -13.83
N LYS A 30 6.24 5.40 -13.65
CA LYS A 30 5.07 4.84 -14.32
C LYS A 30 4.16 4.05 -13.40
N SER A 31 4.66 3.00 -12.75
CA SER A 31 3.81 2.09 -11.99
C SER A 31 4.57 1.24 -10.98
N ALA A 32 3.86 0.78 -9.96
CA ALA A 32 4.35 -0.23 -9.02
C ALA A 32 3.25 -1.24 -8.73
N ARG A 33 3.64 -2.48 -8.48
CA ARG A 33 2.76 -3.54 -7.99
C ARG A 33 3.38 -4.16 -6.75
N GLY A 34 2.63 -4.18 -5.65
CA GLY A 34 3.05 -4.79 -4.39
C GLY A 34 1.93 -5.60 -3.77
N TYR A 35 2.22 -6.31 -2.68
CA TYR A 35 1.19 -6.95 -1.89
C TYR A 35 1.43 -6.83 -0.40
N LYS A 36 0.34 -7.02 0.35
CA LYS A 36 0.30 -7.24 1.78
C LYS A 36 -0.41 -8.57 2.05
N ASN A 37 0.22 -9.47 2.77
CA ASN A 37 -0.43 -10.63 3.35
C ASN A 37 -1.26 -10.18 4.55
N VAL A 38 -2.45 -10.75 4.66
CA VAL A 38 -3.39 -10.45 5.74
C VAL A 38 -3.50 -11.68 6.62
N THR A 39 -3.09 -11.57 7.87
CA THR A 39 -3.05 -12.71 8.81
C THR A 39 -3.75 -12.37 10.11
N ILE A 40 -4.35 -13.38 10.74
CA ILE A 40 -5.04 -13.22 12.03
C ILE A 40 -4.07 -12.76 13.14
N ASN A 41 -2.77 -12.95 12.94
CA ASN A 41 -1.71 -12.54 13.86
C ASN A 41 -1.28 -11.07 13.71
N GLU A 42 -2.20 -10.18 13.32
CA GLU A 42 -1.96 -8.73 13.25
C GLU A 42 -2.77 -8.01 14.33
N GLU A 43 -2.14 -7.07 15.03
CA GLU A 43 -2.70 -6.44 16.25
C GLU A 43 -4.06 -5.77 16.04
N PHE A 44 -4.34 -5.23 14.86
CA PHE A 44 -5.61 -4.56 14.61
C PHE A 44 -6.82 -5.51 14.56
N PHE A 45 -6.60 -6.83 14.38
CA PHE A 45 -7.69 -7.81 14.39
C PHE A 45 -8.21 -8.11 15.80
N GLU A 46 -7.44 -7.82 16.86
CA GLU A 46 -7.95 -7.91 18.24
C GLU A 46 -9.14 -6.98 18.45
N GLY A 47 -9.11 -5.81 17.80
CA GLY A 47 -10.13 -4.77 17.92
C GLY A 47 -11.11 -4.67 16.75
N HIS A 48 -10.80 -5.23 15.58
CA HIS A 48 -11.58 -5.02 14.35
C HIS A 48 -11.94 -6.34 13.63
N PHE A 49 -12.90 -7.11 14.14
CA PHE A 49 -13.64 -6.96 15.39
C PHE A 49 -13.58 -8.26 16.19
N PRO A 50 -13.77 -8.23 17.52
CA PRO A 50 -13.90 -9.45 18.31
C PRO A 50 -14.97 -10.38 17.72
N GLY A 51 -14.57 -11.60 17.32
CA GLY A 51 -15.45 -12.60 16.69
C GLY A 51 -15.73 -12.40 15.19
N HIS A 52 -15.24 -11.31 14.57
CA HIS A 52 -15.39 -11.04 13.14
C HIS A 52 -14.21 -10.22 12.61
N ALA A 53 -13.11 -10.89 12.32
CA ALA A 53 -11.87 -10.27 11.85
C ALA A 53 -12.02 -9.68 10.43
N VAL A 54 -11.86 -8.35 10.30
CA VAL A 54 -11.88 -7.63 9.02
C VAL A 54 -10.74 -6.61 9.03
N MET A 55 -9.91 -6.57 7.98
CA MET A 55 -8.86 -5.54 7.89
C MET A 55 -9.54 -4.16 7.76
N PRO A 56 -9.21 -3.18 8.60
CA PRO A 56 -9.80 -1.85 8.50
C PRO A 56 -9.58 -1.26 7.10
N GLY A 57 -10.63 -0.73 6.47
CA GLY A 57 -10.54 -0.16 5.11
C GLY A 57 -9.50 0.98 5.01
N VAL A 58 -9.29 1.73 6.09
CA VAL A 58 -8.24 2.76 6.16
C VAL A 58 -6.82 2.17 6.08
N LEU A 59 -6.60 0.95 6.56
CA LEU A 59 -5.31 0.26 6.42
C LEU A 59 -5.12 -0.32 5.01
N VAL A 60 -6.21 -0.63 4.29
CA VAL A 60 -6.15 -0.96 2.85
C VAL A 60 -5.70 0.28 2.08
N CYS A 61 -6.28 1.44 2.39
CA CYS A 61 -5.86 2.73 1.85
C CYS A 61 -4.40 3.04 2.16
N GLU A 62 -3.94 2.81 3.39
CA GLU A 62 -2.55 3.00 3.78
C GLU A 62 -1.60 2.04 3.04
N ALA A 63 -1.94 0.76 2.92
CA ALA A 63 -1.14 -0.20 2.15
C ALA A 63 -1.00 0.25 0.68
N MET A 64 -2.09 0.76 0.09
CA MET A 64 -2.04 1.35 -1.25
C MET A 64 -1.13 2.59 -1.33
N ALA A 65 -1.24 3.47 -0.34
CA ALA A 65 -0.40 4.67 -0.24
C ALA A 65 1.09 4.31 -0.11
N GLN A 66 1.43 3.27 0.64
CA GLN A 66 2.82 2.82 0.81
C GLN A 66 3.41 2.22 -0.47
N VAL A 67 2.64 1.45 -1.25
CA VAL A 67 3.09 1.01 -2.58
C VAL A 67 3.33 2.22 -3.50
N GLY A 68 2.45 3.23 -3.45
CA GLY A 68 2.67 4.50 -4.15
C GLY A 68 3.86 5.29 -3.61
N GLY A 69 4.12 5.24 -2.32
CA GLY A 69 5.30 5.82 -1.68
C GLY A 69 6.58 5.20 -2.19
N VAL A 70 6.62 3.86 -2.34
CA VAL A 70 7.77 3.18 -2.96
C VAL A 70 7.98 3.66 -4.39
N LEU A 71 6.91 3.79 -5.19
CA LEU A 71 7.00 4.32 -6.56
C LEU A 71 7.62 5.73 -6.59
N LEU A 72 7.10 6.64 -5.76
CA LEU A 72 7.51 8.05 -5.77
C LEU A 72 8.90 8.27 -5.16
N LEU A 73 9.25 7.55 -4.09
CA LEU A 73 10.55 7.69 -3.40
C LEU A 73 11.69 6.98 -4.13
N SER A 74 11.37 6.02 -5.00
CA SER A 74 12.37 5.40 -5.88
C SER A 74 12.76 6.28 -7.07
N MET A 75 12.02 7.36 -7.34
CA MET A 75 12.36 8.31 -8.42
C MET A 75 13.64 9.08 -8.09
N THR A 76 14.41 9.40 -9.14
CA THR A 76 15.62 10.21 -9.01
C THR A 76 15.29 11.54 -8.35
N GLY A 77 16.07 11.89 -7.32
CA GLY A 77 15.88 13.13 -6.55
C GLY A 77 14.85 13.06 -5.42
N ASN A 78 14.13 11.94 -5.24
CA ASN A 78 13.20 11.74 -4.13
C ASN A 78 13.70 10.75 -3.06
N GLN A 79 14.77 10.02 -3.34
CA GLN A 79 15.38 9.08 -2.41
C GLN A 79 15.74 9.76 -1.08
N GLY A 80 15.41 9.10 0.04
CA GLY A 80 15.65 9.61 1.39
C GLY A 80 14.70 10.72 1.85
N LYS A 81 13.75 11.18 1.01
CA LYS A 81 12.71 12.12 1.44
C LYS A 81 11.60 11.40 2.21
N LEU A 82 10.86 12.19 2.98
CA LEU A 82 9.63 11.75 3.63
C LEU A 82 8.43 12.12 2.75
N ALA A 83 7.69 11.12 2.29
CA ALA A 83 6.44 11.33 1.57
C ALA A 83 5.31 11.59 2.57
N TYR A 84 4.64 12.74 2.45
CA TYR A 84 3.44 13.04 3.21
C TYR A 84 2.19 12.73 2.39
N PHE A 85 1.21 12.12 3.05
CA PHE A 85 -0.04 11.79 2.43
C PHE A 85 -0.98 13.02 2.42
N GLY A 86 -1.11 13.67 1.26
CA GLY A 86 -1.84 14.94 1.13
C GLY A 86 -3.36 14.82 1.00
N GLY A 87 -3.87 13.67 0.55
CA GLY A 87 -5.30 13.42 0.42
C GLY A 87 -5.64 12.25 -0.51
N MET A 88 -6.89 11.79 -0.45
CA MET A 88 -7.46 10.75 -1.32
C MET A 88 -8.75 11.26 -1.97
N ASP A 89 -8.92 10.96 -3.26
CA ASP A 89 -10.18 11.16 -3.98
C ASP A 89 -10.76 9.83 -4.47
N LYS A 90 -12.10 9.77 -4.57
CA LYS A 90 -12.83 8.63 -5.18
C LYS A 90 -12.59 7.25 -4.52
N VAL A 91 -12.23 7.21 -3.23
CA VAL A 91 -12.08 5.97 -2.46
C VAL A 91 -13.39 5.18 -2.43
N ARG A 92 -13.33 3.87 -2.71
CA ARG A 92 -14.45 2.95 -2.63
C ARG A 92 -13.96 1.65 -2.01
N PHE A 93 -14.78 1.02 -1.16
CA PHE A 93 -14.54 -0.32 -0.65
C PHE A 93 -15.63 -1.24 -1.22
N ARG A 94 -15.22 -2.32 -1.88
CA ARG A 94 -16.13 -3.20 -2.63
C ARG A 94 -16.35 -4.54 -1.96
N ARG A 95 -15.37 -5.05 -1.24
CA ARG A 95 -15.47 -6.24 -0.39
C ARG A 95 -14.60 -6.08 0.87
N PRO A 96 -14.96 -6.74 1.98
CA PRO A 96 -14.06 -6.91 3.11
C PRO A 96 -12.77 -7.63 2.68
N VAL A 97 -11.68 -7.29 3.36
CA VAL A 97 -10.41 -8.00 3.30
C VAL A 97 -10.24 -8.71 4.64
N VAL A 98 -9.95 -10.01 4.64
CA VAL A 98 -9.99 -10.86 5.84
C VAL A 98 -8.70 -11.66 6.01
N PRO A 99 -8.42 -12.23 7.19
CA PRO A 99 -7.28 -13.13 7.38
C PRO A 99 -7.25 -14.26 6.35
N GLY A 100 -6.07 -14.50 5.76
CA GLY A 100 -5.85 -15.44 4.67
C GLY A 100 -5.75 -14.78 3.30
N ASP A 101 -6.27 -13.57 3.13
CA ASP A 101 -6.19 -12.83 1.88
C ASP A 101 -4.75 -12.36 1.58
N THR A 102 -4.38 -12.35 0.30
CA THR A 102 -3.26 -11.56 -0.21
C THR A 102 -3.82 -10.33 -0.91
N LEU A 103 -3.63 -9.16 -0.29
CA LEU A 103 -4.06 -7.88 -0.82
C LEU A 103 -3.02 -7.38 -1.81
N VAL A 104 -3.28 -7.55 -3.11
CA VAL A 104 -2.40 -7.10 -4.20
C VAL A 104 -2.80 -5.69 -4.61
N THR A 105 -1.85 -4.76 -4.59
CA THR A 105 -2.05 -3.37 -4.98
C THR A 105 -1.33 -3.08 -6.29
N ASP A 106 -2.07 -2.56 -7.25
CA ASP A 106 -1.58 -1.89 -8.46
C ASP A 106 -1.59 -0.38 -8.26
N VAL A 107 -0.48 0.30 -8.54
CA VAL A 107 -0.36 1.76 -8.53
C VAL A 107 0.15 2.27 -9.88
N GLU A 108 -0.50 3.30 -10.40
CA GLU A 108 -0.14 4.01 -11.63
C GLU A 108 0.12 5.49 -11.30
N LEU A 109 1.23 6.04 -11.79
CA LEU A 109 1.50 7.47 -11.71
C LEU A 109 0.58 8.22 -12.68
N ILE A 110 -0.17 9.19 -12.17
CA ILE A 110 -1.07 10.03 -12.97
C ILE A 110 -0.38 11.34 -13.36
N ALA A 111 0.26 11.99 -12.39
CA ALA A 111 0.97 13.25 -12.61
C ALA A 111 1.97 13.51 -11.50
N THR A 112 2.99 14.30 -11.82
CA THR A 112 3.89 14.94 -10.85
C THR A 112 3.87 16.44 -11.08
N ARG A 113 3.91 17.21 -9.99
CA ARG A 113 4.07 18.66 -10.03
C ARG A 113 4.85 19.09 -8.80
N ASP A 114 6.02 19.69 -9.02
CA ASP A 114 6.91 20.13 -7.95
C ASP A 114 7.22 18.98 -6.97
N ASN A 115 6.79 19.09 -5.72
CA ASN A 115 6.93 18.08 -4.68
C ASN A 115 5.68 17.20 -4.48
N ILE A 116 4.71 17.26 -5.39
CA ILE A 116 3.44 16.52 -5.32
C ILE A 116 3.42 15.43 -6.40
N GLY A 117 3.21 14.18 -5.97
CA GLY A 117 2.87 13.06 -6.86
C GLY A 117 1.41 12.68 -6.70
N LYS A 118 0.67 12.54 -7.81
CA LYS A 118 -0.67 11.96 -7.83
C LYS A 118 -0.61 10.58 -8.46
N VAL A 119 -1.14 9.60 -7.75
CA VAL A 119 -1.24 8.21 -8.21
C VAL A 119 -2.69 7.76 -8.23
N LYS A 120 -2.97 6.73 -9.03
CA LYS A 120 -4.18 5.93 -8.97
C LYS A 120 -3.80 4.56 -8.42
N ALA A 121 -4.53 4.08 -7.44
CA ALA A 121 -4.30 2.77 -6.84
C ALA A 121 -5.56 1.90 -6.93
N VAL A 122 -5.37 0.60 -7.07
CA VAL A 122 -6.43 -0.42 -7.00
C VAL A 122 -5.90 -1.59 -6.19
N ALA A 123 -6.65 -2.00 -5.16
CA ALA A 123 -6.33 -3.17 -4.36
C ALA A 123 -7.26 -4.34 -4.73
N ARG A 124 -6.70 -5.54 -4.83
CA ARG A 124 -7.38 -6.76 -5.24
C ARG A 124 -7.09 -7.92 -4.31
N VAL A 125 -8.06 -8.81 -4.18
CA VAL A 125 -7.90 -10.14 -3.57
C VAL A 125 -8.45 -11.15 -4.56
N ASP A 126 -7.69 -12.20 -4.87
CA ASP A 126 -8.05 -13.22 -5.87
C ASP A 126 -8.48 -12.63 -7.23
N GLY A 127 -7.89 -11.49 -7.62
CA GLY A 127 -8.20 -10.77 -8.86
C GLY A 127 -9.42 -9.85 -8.79
N GLU A 128 -10.28 -10.00 -7.77
CA GLU A 128 -11.44 -9.15 -7.55
C GLU A 128 -11.05 -7.82 -6.90
N VAL A 129 -11.68 -6.72 -7.32
CA VAL A 129 -11.41 -5.39 -6.73
C VAL A 129 -11.95 -5.34 -5.31
N ALA A 130 -11.06 -5.09 -4.35
CA ALA A 130 -11.39 -4.85 -2.94
C ALA A 130 -11.52 -3.34 -2.64
N ALA A 131 -10.62 -2.51 -3.19
CA ALA A 131 -10.64 -1.06 -3.07
C ALA A 131 -10.14 -0.35 -4.34
#